data_AF-A0A6A6RLU8-F1
#
_entry.id   AF-A0A6A6RLU8-F1
#
_cell.length_a   1.000
_cell.length_b   1.000
_cell.length_c   1.000
_cell.angle_alpha   90.00
_cell.angle_beta   90.00
_cell.angle_gamma   90.00
#
_symmetry.space_group_name_H-M   'P 1'
#
loop_
_entity.id
_entity.type
_entity.pdbx_description
1 polymer ?
#
loop_
_entity_poly.entity_id
_entity_poly.type
_entity_poly.pdbx_seq_one_letter_code
_entity_poly.pdbx_strand_id
1 'polypeptide(L)'
;MEGVKKALQQVHELGFVHCDVSASNVFLNYTHAKPDSISTSSPSSPSLSLSSLSSSSPAPSPPPTTNWNNDENGKMNGRTNELTIIHVVLGDFDAVLKVGERVLHKRAVGKGWPKNVKWGDRVTEEVDWHGYKVLEHWVYKQVGVDVMDEEERNGDGDEGWTTVRAGKW
;
A
#
# COMPACT_ATOMS: atom_id res chain seq x y z
N MET A 1 0.21 9.34 -0.46
CA MET A 1 0.21 9.51 1.01
C MET A 1 -1.01 10.26 1.53
N GLU A 2 -1.47 11.33 0.86
CA GLU A 2 -2.63 12.13 1.29
C GLU A 2 -3.89 11.34 1.71
N GLY A 3 -4.22 10.25 1.00
CA GLY A 3 -5.36 9.40 1.37
C GLY A 3 -5.25 8.76 2.76
N VAL A 4 -4.06 8.29 3.14
CA VAL A 4 -3.81 7.71 4.47
C VAL A 4 -3.89 8.79 5.55
N LYS A 5 -3.32 9.97 5.29
CA LYS A 5 -3.37 11.11 6.21
C LYS A 5 -4.81 11.52 6.53
N LYS A 6 -5.67 11.64 5.50
CA LYS A 6 -7.09 11.96 5.67
C LYS A 6 -7.84 10.86 6.42
N ALA A 7 -7.56 9.58 6.13
CA ALA A 7 -8.18 8.48 6.84
C ALA A 7 -7.82 8.49 8.33
N LEU A 8 -6.57 8.76 8.70
CA LEU A 8 -6.14 8.90 10.09
C LEU A 8 -6.84 10.07 10.80
N GLN A 9 -6.91 11.23 10.16
CA GLN A 9 -7.65 12.37 10.70
C GLN A 9 -9.10 12.01 11.03
N GLN A 10 -9.79 11.28 10.14
CA GLN A 10 -11.16 10.83 10.38
C GLN A 10 -11.26 9.86 11.57
N VAL A 11 -10.29 8.94 11.73
CA VAL A 11 -10.25 8.02 12.89
C VAL A 11 -10.06 8.82 14.19
N HIS A 12 -9.18 9.82 14.18
CA HIS A 12 -8.89 10.69 15.33
C HIS A 12 -10.08 11.59 15.69
N GLU A 13 -10.75 12.17 14.70
CA GLU A 13 -11.99 12.94 14.89
C GLU A 13 -13.12 12.12 15.56
N LEU A 14 -13.12 10.80 15.36
CA LEU A 14 -14.05 9.88 16.03
C LEU A 14 -13.60 9.50 17.46
N GLY A 15 -12.44 9.97 17.91
CA GLY A 15 -11.88 9.71 19.24
C GLY A 15 -11.16 8.37 19.35
N PHE A 16 -10.66 7.83 18.24
CA PHE A 16 -9.94 6.55 18.19
C PHE A 16 -8.50 6.74 17.69
N VAL A 17 -7.66 5.74 17.96
CA VAL A 17 -6.28 5.60 17.47
C VAL A 17 -6.15 4.22 16.84
N HIS A 18 -5.65 4.12 15.61
CA HIS A 18 -5.55 2.87 14.85
C HIS A 18 -4.53 1.90 15.44
N CYS A 19 -3.43 2.41 16.01
CA CYS A 19 -2.34 1.68 16.67
C CYS A 19 -1.53 0.72 15.80
N ASP A 20 -1.87 0.55 14.52
CA ASP A 20 -1.21 -0.42 13.61
C ASP A 20 -1.08 0.10 12.18
N VAL A 21 -0.67 1.38 12.04
CA VAL A 21 -0.46 2.00 10.73
C VAL A 21 0.79 1.41 10.07
N SER A 22 0.59 0.63 9.01
CA SER A 22 1.66 -0.06 8.28
C SER A 22 1.29 -0.29 6.81
N ALA A 23 2.28 -0.65 5.98
CA ALA A 23 2.05 -0.86 4.54
C ALA A 23 1.10 -2.04 4.25
N SER A 24 1.08 -3.07 5.09
CA SER A 24 0.16 -4.21 4.96
C SER A 24 -1.30 -3.84 5.24
N ASN A 25 -1.53 -2.73 5.94
CA ASN A 25 -2.85 -2.27 6.36
C ASN A 25 -3.36 -1.12 5.46
N VAL A 26 -2.69 -0.85 4.35
CA VAL A 26 -3.10 0.12 3.33
C VAL A 26 -3.45 -0.59 2.04
N PHE A 27 -4.71 -0.44 1.63
CA PHE A 27 -5.28 -1.08 0.44
C PHE A 27 -5.37 -0.07 -0.70
N LEU A 28 -5.00 -0.51 -1.90
CA LEU A 28 -5.01 0.30 -3.10
C LEU A 28 -6.12 -0.20 -4.03
N ASN A 29 -7.03 0.69 -4.41
CA ASN A 29 -7.91 0.47 -5.56
C ASN A 29 -7.28 1.15 -6.77
N TYR A 30 -7.01 0.38 -7.82
CA TYR A 30 -6.35 0.86 -9.03
C TYR A 30 -7.03 0.34 -10.29
N THR A 31 -6.84 1.08 -11.38
CA THR A 31 -7.21 0.63 -12.72
C THR A 31 -5.98 0.55 -13.60
N HIS A 32 -6.04 -0.37 -14.56
CA HIS A 32 -5.09 -0.41 -15.67
C HIS A 32 -5.62 0.48 -16.79
N ALA A 33 -4.78 1.37 -17.33
CA ALA A 33 -5.09 1.95 -18.63
C ALA A 33 -5.08 0.80 -19.63
N LYS A 34 -6.23 0.56 -20.28
CA LYS A 34 -6.26 -0.39 -21.39
C LYS A 34 -5.39 0.24 -22.48
N PRO A 35 -4.26 -0.37 -22.88
CA PRO A 35 -3.48 0.19 -23.97
C PRO A 35 -4.43 0.24 -25.16
N ASP A 36 -4.58 1.41 -25.77
CA ASP A 36 -5.43 1.61 -26.94
C ASP A 36 -5.14 0.48 -27.91
N SER A 37 -6.06 -0.49 -27.95
CA SER A 37 -5.94 -1.63 -28.82
C SER A 37 -6.10 -1.02 -30.20
N ILE A 38 -4.98 -0.75 -30.86
CA ILE A 38 -4.91 -0.43 -32.28
C ILE A 38 -5.91 -1.37 -32.93
N SER A 39 -6.98 -0.79 -33.45
CA SER A 39 -8.12 -1.49 -34.02
C SER A 39 -7.63 -2.24 -35.24
N THR A 40 -7.03 -3.41 -35.04
CA THR A 40 -6.80 -4.39 -36.09
C THR A 40 -8.16 -4.95 -36.43
N SER A 41 -8.82 -4.26 -37.36
CA SER A 41 -10.03 -4.68 -38.04
C SER A 41 -9.84 -6.11 -38.54
N SER A 42 -10.30 -7.09 -37.77
CA SER A 42 -10.37 -8.49 -38.16
C SER A 42 -11.83 -8.92 -38.29
N PRO A 43 -12.14 -9.75 -39.30
CA PRO A 43 -13.47 -9.88 -39.87
C PRO A 43 -14.45 -10.68 -39.00
N SER A 44 -15.71 -10.28 -39.11
CA SER A 44 -16.91 -10.93 -38.59
C SER A 44 -16.92 -12.44 -38.86
N SER A 45 -17.11 -13.24 -37.80
CA SER A 45 -17.49 -14.65 -37.90
C SER A 45 -18.63 -14.97 -36.92
N PRO A 46 -19.47 -15.98 -37.24
CA PRO A 46 -20.87 -16.00 -36.84
C PRO A 46 -21.13 -16.68 -35.48
N SER A 47 -22.26 -16.25 -34.91
CA SER A 47 -22.96 -16.76 -33.73
C SER A 47 -23.25 -18.27 -33.79
N LEU A 48 -22.88 -19.00 -32.74
CA LEU A 48 -23.44 -20.31 -32.42
C LEU A 48 -23.99 -20.33 -30.99
N SER A 49 -25.16 -20.93 -30.88
CA SER A 49 -26.12 -20.95 -29.78
C SER A 49 -25.74 -21.87 -28.61
N LEU A 50 -26.15 -21.44 -27.40
CA LEU A 50 -26.06 -22.16 -26.13
C LEU A 50 -26.96 -23.40 -26.08
N SER A 51 -26.40 -24.52 -25.61
CA SER A 51 -27.15 -25.62 -25.02
C SER A 51 -26.66 -25.90 -23.61
N SER A 52 -27.63 -26.00 -22.70
CA SER A 52 -27.56 -26.28 -21.27
C SER A 52 -26.98 -27.66 -20.93
N LEU A 53 -25.98 -27.73 -20.04
CA LEU A 53 -25.53 -28.98 -19.42
C LEU A 53 -25.22 -28.80 -17.92
N SER A 54 -25.57 -29.86 -17.20
CA SER A 54 -25.66 -30.06 -15.75
C SER A 54 -24.34 -30.38 -15.06
N SER A 55 -24.39 -30.23 -13.74
CA SER A 55 -23.40 -30.45 -12.68
C SER A 55 -22.42 -31.63 -12.82
N SER A 56 -21.13 -31.36 -12.60
CA SER A 56 -20.22 -32.17 -11.77
C SER A 56 -18.93 -31.36 -11.53
N SER A 57 -18.60 -31.10 -10.26
CA SER A 57 -17.37 -30.39 -9.87
C SER A 57 -16.13 -31.26 -10.11
N PRO A 58 -15.20 -30.88 -11.02
CA PRO A 58 -13.89 -31.51 -11.10
C PRO A 58 -12.97 -30.96 -9.99
N ALA A 59 -12.11 -31.82 -9.48
CA ALA A 59 -11.06 -31.45 -8.52
C ALA A 59 -10.14 -30.35 -9.11
N PRO A 60 -9.61 -29.44 -8.28
CA PRO A 60 -8.73 -28.37 -8.74
C PRO A 60 -7.42 -28.94 -9.33
N SER A 61 -7.21 -28.70 -10.62
CA SER A 61 -5.94 -28.98 -11.30
C SER A 61 -4.81 -28.13 -10.68
N PRO A 62 -3.58 -28.66 -10.57
CA PRO A 62 -2.44 -27.87 -10.14
C PRO A 62 -2.20 -26.71 -11.12
N PRO A 63 -1.77 -25.53 -10.63
CA PRO A 63 -1.47 -24.40 -11.50
C PRO A 63 -0.33 -24.77 -12.46
N PRO A 64 -0.42 -24.36 -13.74
CA PRO A 64 0.65 -24.57 -14.69
C PRO A 64 1.93 -23.91 -14.18
N THR A 65 3.01 -24.68 -14.14
CA THR A 65 4.36 -24.20 -13.88
C THR A 65 4.75 -23.26 -15.02
N THR A 66 4.60 -21.96 -14.79
CA THR A 66 5.09 -20.93 -15.69
C THR A 66 6.62 -20.99 -15.68
N ASN A 67 7.18 -21.65 -16.70
CA ASN A 67 8.60 -21.72 -16.92
C ASN A 67 9.05 -20.33 -17.44
N TRP A 68 9.56 -19.51 -16.53
CA TRP A 68 10.06 -18.16 -16.83
C TRP A 68 11.41 -18.31 -17.53
N ASN A 69 11.39 -18.50 -18.84
CA ASN A 69 12.60 -18.48 -19.66
C ASN A 69 13.14 -17.04 -19.70
N ASN A 70 14.32 -16.85 -19.11
CA ASN A 70 15.10 -15.62 -19.17
C ASN A 70 15.81 -15.54 -20.53
N ASP A 71 15.13 -15.00 -21.55
CA ASP A 71 15.78 -14.62 -22.81
C ASP A 71 16.48 -13.26 -22.62
N GLU A 72 17.78 -13.29 -22.35
CA GLU A 72 18.63 -12.11 -22.04
C GLU A 72 18.94 -11.18 -23.23
N ASN A 73 18.28 -11.30 -24.39
CA ASN A 73 18.63 -10.47 -25.58
C ASN A 73 17.46 -9.82 -26.33
N GLY A 74 16.27 -9.82 -25.74
CA GLY A 74 15.11 -9.11 -26.31
C GLY A 74 15.12 -7.64 -25.92
N LYS A 75 15.41 -6.76 -26.88
CA LYS A 75 15.11 -5.32 -26.82
C LYS A 75 13.61 -5.16 -26.55
N MET A 76 13.23 -5.16 -25.27
CA MET A 76 11.85 -5.06 -24.85
C MET A 76 11.36 -3.68 -25.28
N ASN A 77 10.55 -3.64 -26.34
CA ASN A 77 9.64 -2.55 -26.61
C ASN A 77 8.61 -2.56 -25.47
N GLY A 78 9.05 -2.13 -24.29
CA GLY A 78 8.33 -2.27 -23.04
C GLY A 78 7.09 -1.42 -23.10
N ARG A 79 5.94 -2.06 -23.34
CA ARG A 79 4.65 -1.45 -23.03
C ARG A 79 4.64 -1.21 -21.53
N THR A 80 4.87 0.03 -21.12
CA THR A 80 4.62 0.48 -19.77
C THR A 80 3.12 0.41 -19.55
N ASN A 81 2.67 -0.61 -18.82
CA ASN A 81 1.28 -0.67 -18.36
C ASN A 81 1.11 0.48 -17.38
N GLU A 82 0.43 1.54 -17.82
CA GLU A 82 0.09 2.65 -16.95
C GLU A 82 -0.96 2.19 -15.94
N LEU A 83 -0.64 2.36 -14.65
CA LEU A 83 -1.50 2.01 -13.53
C LEU A 83 -1.92 3.29 -12.83
N THR A 84 -3.23 3.52 -12.76
CA THR A 84 -3.80 4.69 -12.08
C THR A 84 -4.39 4.24 -10.75
N ILE A 85 -3.83 4.75 -9.65
CA ILE A 85 -4.39 4.53 -8.31
C ILE A 85 -5.61 5.45 -8.17
N ILE A 86 -6.77 4.86 -7.91
CA ILE A 86 -8.05 5.57 -7.77
C ILE A 86 -8.29 5.92 -6.29
N HIS A 87 -8.13 4.93 -5.41
CA HIS A 87 -8.35 5.11 -3.97
C HIS A 87 -7.23 4.48 -3.16
N VAL A 88 -6.94 5.11 -2.02
CA VAL A 88 -6.09 4.60 -0.96
C VAL A 88 -6.96 4.47 0.27
N VAL A 89 -7.04 3.27 0.83
CA VAL A 89 -7.92 2.94 1.96
C VAL A 89 -7.08 2.41 3.11
N LEU A 90 -7.30 2.92 4.31
CA LEU A 90 -6.73 2.38 5.54
C LEU A 90 -7.66 1.28 6.08
N GLY A 91 -7.10 0.12 6.44
CA GLY A 91 -7.87 -1.02 6.94
C GLY A 91 -7.16 -1.76 8.08
N ASP A 92 -7.71 -2.90 8.48
CA ASP A 92 -7.31 -3.68 9.67
C ASP A 92 -7.45 -2.92 11.00
N PHE A 93 -8.70 -2.77 11.46
CA PHE A 93 -9.08 -1.99 12.64
C PHE A 93 -9.10 -2.81 13.95
N ASP A 94 -8.49 -4.00 13.99
CA ASP A 94 -8.51 -4.89 15.15
C ASP A 94 -7.58 -4.44 16.31
N ALA A 95 -6.65 -3.52 16.03
CA ALA A 95 -5.75 -2.88 17.01
C ALA A 95 -6.27 -1.53 17.52
N VAL A 96 -7.42 -1.07 17.05
CA VAL A 96 -7.93 0.27 17.35
C VAL A 96 -8.29 0.40 18.83
N LEU A 97 -7.90 1.53 19.41
CA LEU A 97 -8.15 1.88 20.80
C LEU A 97 -8.80 3.25 20.88
N LYS A 98 -9.58 3.50 21.94
CA LYS A 98 -10.06 4.86 22.20
C LYS A 98 -8.91 5.74 22.68
N VAL A 99 -8.88 7.02 22.28
CA VAL A 99 -7.87 7.97 22.79
C VAL A 99 -7.88 7.98 24.32
N GLY A 100 -6.70 7.83 24.92
CA GLY A 100 -6.50 7.73 26.37
C GLY A 100 -6.68 6.33 26.96
N GLU A 101 -7.13 5.32 26.21
CA GLU A 101 -7.22 3.92 26.64
C GLU A 101 -5.83 3.29 26.79
N ARG A 102 -5.72 2.25 27.63
CA ARG A 102 -4.43 1.56 27.83
C ARG A 102 -4.14 0.61 26.67
N VAL A 103 -2.90 0.61 26.19
CA VAL A 103 -2.43 -0.35 25.18
C VAL A 103 -2.23 -1.72 25.85
N LEU A 104 -3.08 -2.70 25.57
CA LEU A 104 -3.07 -4.00 26.28
C LEU A 104 -2.87 -5.23 25.38
N HIS A 105 -3.34 -5.22 24.14
CA HIS A 105 -3.48 -6.44 23.34
C HIS A 105 -2.70 -6.41 22.02
N LYS A 106 -3.03 -5.48 21.12
CA LYS A 106 -2.44 -5.38 19.79
C LYS A 106 -1.89 -3.98 19.54
N ARG A 107 -0.78 -3.92 18.81
CA ARG A 107 -0.11 -2.71 18.36
C ARG A 107 0.85 -3.02 17.21
N ALA A 108 1.26 -2.00 16.47
CA ALA A 108 2.31 -2.12 15.46
C ALA A 108 3.58 -2.77 16.03
N VAL A 109 4.27 -3.54 15.21
CA VAL A 109 5.52 -4.21 15.58
C VAL A 109 6.72 -3.46 15.03
N GLY A 110 7.81 -3.42 15.79
CA GLY A 110 9.09 -2.90 15.33
C GLY A 110 9.07 -1.37 15.15
N LYS A 111 9.51 -0.89 13.97
CA LYS A 111 9.72 0.55 13.71
C LYS A 111 8.41 1.34 13.64
N GLY A 112 7.30 0.70 13.30
CA GLY A 112 5.98 1.34 13.22
C GLY A 112 5.41 1.75 14.56
N TRP A 113 6.05 1.38 15.68
CA TRP A 113 5.62 1.73 17.02
C TRP A 113 6.61 2.67 17.72
N PRO A 114 6.16 3.77 18.34
CA PRO A 114 7.04 4.71 19.04
C PRO A 114 7.71 4.07 20.26
N LYS A 115 9.03 4.23 20.37
CA LYS A 115 9.87 3.59 21.41
C LYS A 115 9.54 4.04 22.84
N ASN A 116 9.01 5.25 22.98
CA ASN A 116 8.62 5.84 24.25
C ASN A 116 7.25 5.36 24.75
N VAL A 117 6.47 4.62 23.95
CA VAL A 117 5.15 4.11 24.35
C VAL A 117 5.22 2.61 24.65
N LYS A 118 4.91 2.22 25.88
CA LYS A 118 5.00 0.85 26.39
C LYS A 118 3.60 0.22 26.55
N TRP A 119 3.56 -1.09 26.76
CA TRP A 119 2.34 -1.77 27.16
C TRP A 119 1.83 -1.21 28.49
N GLY A 120 0.53 -0.98 28.57
CA GLY A 120 -0.13 -0.36 29.72
C GLY A 120 -0.19 1.17 29.68
N ASP A 121 0.58 1.84 28.82
CA ASP A 121 0.51 3.30 28.65
C ASP A 121 -0.81 3.71 28.00
N ARG A 122 -1.22 4.97 28.21
CA ARG A 122 -2.39 5.54 27.54
C ARG A 122 -2.03 5.89 26.10
N VAL A 123 -2.85 5.44 25.16
CA VAL A 123 -2.67 5.72 23.74
C VAL A 123 -3.06 7.17 23.43
N THR A 124 -2.33 7.77 22.49
CA THR A 124 -2.58 9.11 21.98
C THR A 124 -2.45 9.10 20.45
N GLU A 125 -2.95 10.13 19.78
CA GLU A 125 -2.97 10.21 18.31
C GLU A 125 -1.56 10.21 17.69
N GLU A 126 -0.55 10.67 18.44
CA GLU A 126 0.85 10.71 18.03
C GLU A 126 1.40 9.32 17.67
N VAL A 127 0.80 8.26 18.24
CA VAL A 127 1.15 6.87 17.89
C VAL A 127 0.89 6.58 16.42
N ASP A 128 -0.26 7.00 15.89
CA ASP A 128 -0.59 6.80 14.49
C ASP A 128 0.26 7.71 13.60
N TRP A 129 0.55 8.93 14.03
CA TRP A 129 1.41 9.85 13.28
C TRP A 129 2.85 9.34 13.17
N HIS A 130 3.34 8.66 14.20
CA HIS A 130 4.61 7.93 14.14
C HIS A 130 4.55 6.83 13.07
N GLY A 131 3.52 5.99 13.10
CA GLY A 131 3.33 4.93 12.09
C GLY A 131 3.18 5.49 10.66
N TYR A 132 2.46 6.61 10.50
CA TYR A 132 2.33 7.33 9.22
C TYR A 132 3.68 7.77 8.67
N LYS A 133 4.56 8.38 9.50
CA LYS A 133 5.90 8.80 9.06
C LYS A 133 6.75 7.61 8.61
N VAL A 134 6.70 6.50 9.34
CA VAL A 134 7.41 5.26 8.98
C VAL A 134 6.90 4.70 7.65
N LEU A 135 5.58 4.71 7.44
CA LEU A 135 4.95 4.31 6.19
C LEU A 135 5.34 5.23 5.03
N GLU A 136 5.33 6.55 5.26
CA GLU A 136 5.71 7.56 4.26
C GLU A 136 7.14 7.38 3.77
N HIS A 137 8.09 7.23 4.70
CA HIS A 137 9.48 6.92 4.37
C HIS A 137 9.56 5.60 3.58
N TRP A 138 8.84 4.55 4.03
CA TRP A 138 8.82 3.27 3.32
C TRP A 138 8.33 3.43 1.86
N VAL A 139 7.27 4.20 1.61
CA VAL A 139 6.75 4.45 0.26
C VAL A 139 7.78 5.18 -0.60
N TYR A 140 8.42 6.24 -0.08
CA TYR A 140 9.43 6.98 -0.84
C TYR A 140 10.62 6.11 -1.24
N LYS A 141 11.06 5.24 -0.33
CA LYS A 141 12.10 4.26 -0.61
C LYS A 141 11.71 3.30 -1.76
N GLN A 142 10.45 2.88 -1.85
CA GLN A 142 10.00 1.99 -2.94
C GLN A 142 9.99 2.69 -4.31
N VAL A 143 9.73 4.00 -4.35
CA VAL A 143 9.71 4.76 -5.61
C VAL A 143 11.07 5.35 -5.98
N GLY A 144 12.16 4.94 -5.30
CA GLY A 144 13.50 5.44 -5.58
C GLY A 144 13.70 6.91 -5.23
N VAL A 145 12.84 7.47 -4.38
CA VAL A 145 12.99 8.82 -3.84
C VAL A 145 13.76 8.71 -2.54
N ASP A 146 14.99 9.22 -2.54
CA ASP A 146 15.84 9.23 -1.36
C ASP A 146 15.40 10.36 -0.43
N VAL A 147 14.75 9.99 0.66
CA VAL A 147 14.38 10.90 1.74
C VAL A 147 15.46 10.75 2.80
N MET A 148 16.37 11.72 2.85
CA MET A 148 17.39 11.73 3.89
C MET A 148 16.74 12.14 5.21
N ASP A 149 16.74 11.25 6.20
CA ASP A 149 16.31 11.57 7.56
C ASP A 149 17.32 12.57 8.15
N GLU A 150 16.91 13.81 8.38
CA GLU A 150 17.76 14.84 8.99
C GLU A 150 18.08 14.56 10.47
N GLU A 151 17.39 13.61 11.10
CA GLU A 151 17.63 13.22 12.50
C GLU A 151 19.02 12.58 12.75
N GLU A 152 19.68 12.02 11.74
CA GLU A 152 21.08 11.55 11.91
C GLU A 152 22.11 12.68 11.79
N ARG A 153 21.72 13.90 11.39
CA ARG A 153 22.67 14.96 11.08
C ARG A 153 22.93 15.94 12.23
N ASN A 154 21.97 16.23 13.09
CA ASN A 154 22.13 17.26 14.13
C ASN A 154 21.57 16.82 15.49
N GLY A 155 22.47 16.63 16.46
CA GLY A 155 22.17 16.50 17.88
C GLY A 155 21.81 17.81 18.57
N ASP A 156 21.19 18.77 17.89
CA ASP A 156 20.61 19.96 18.52
C ASP A 156 19.38 20.39 17.71
N GLY A 157 18.24 20.38 18.40
CA GLY A 157 16.92 20.47 17.80
C GLY A 157 16.63 21.81 17.16
N ASP A 158 16.06 21.76 15.96
CA ASP A 158 15.04 22.72 15.55
C ASP A 158 14.13 22.07 14.49
N GLU A 159 12.87 22.49 14.46
CA GLU A 159 11.74 21.78 13.85
C GLU A 159 11.91 21.52 12.34
N GLY A 160 12.16 20.25 11.99
CA GLY A 160 12.57 19.80 10.65
C GLY A 160 11.45 19.72 9.62
N TRP A 161 11.65 20.42 8.50
CA TRP A 161 10.92 20.20 7.25
C TRP A 161 11.63 19.12 6.42
N THR A 162 10.93 18.11 5.94
CA THR A 162 11.51 17.04 5.10
C THR A 162 11.89 17.58 3.72
N THR A 163 13.19 17.67 3.43
CA THR A 163 13.69 18.02 2.09
C THR A 163 13.76 16.77 1.21
N VAL A 164 12.96 16.70 0.15
CA VAL A 164 12.96 15.57 -0.80
C VAL A 164 13.84 15.90 -2.01
N ARG A 165 14.85 15.08 -2.30
CA ARG A 165 15.59 15.15 -3.58
C ARG A 165 15.10 14.05 -4.50
N ALA A 166 14.57 14.42 -5.66
CA ALA A 166 14.25 13.45 -6.70
C ALA A 166 15.55 12.84 -7.24
N GLY A 167 15.70 11.52 -7.10
CA GLY A 167 16.76 10.76 -7.75
C GLY A 167 16.65 10.87 -9.27
N LYS A 168 17.78 11.06 -9.96
CA LYS A 168 17.83 10.94 -11.42
C LYS A 168 17.65 9.45 -11.78
N TRP A 169 16.60 9.17 -12.53
CA TRP A 169 16.35 7.89 -13.20
C TRP A 169 17.27 7.73 -14.41
#